data_AF-A0A7C5EC34-F1
#
_entry.id   AF-A0A7C5EC34-F1
#
_cell.length_a   1.000
_cell.length_b   1.000
_cell.length_c   1.000
_cell.angle_alpha   90.00
_cell.angle_beta   90.00
_cell.angle_gamma   90.00
#
_symmetry.space_group_name_H-M   'P 1'
#
loop_
_entity.id
_entity.type
_entity.pdbx_description
1 polymer ?
#
loop_
_entity_poly.entity_id
_entity_poly.type
_entity_poly.pdbx_seq_one_letter_code
_entity_poly.pdbx_strand_id
1 'polypeptide(L)' 'MSIKYFLSMLVILVSFGISFGAVCNSTDSGYWDNSSIWDCGASPSGEDIVNIINHTMTIRNNAEAGNITLGN' A
#
# COMPACT_ATOMS: atom_id res chain seq x y z
N MET A 1 22.75 27.23 1.50
CA MET A 1 21.94 26.52 2.50
C MET A 1 22.28 25.04 2.38
N SER A 2 23.10 24.55 3.32
CA SER A 2 23.93 23.35 3.11
C SER A 2 23.11 22.06 3.09
N ILE A 3 23.38 21.20 2.11
CA ILE A 3 22.74 19.88 1.89
C ILE A 3 22.66 18.99 3.14
N LYS A 4 23.54 19.25 4.11
CA LYS A 4 23.58 18.64 5.45
C LYS A 4 22.29 18.83 6.25
N TYR A 5 21.63 19.98 6.14
CA TYR A 5 20.37 20.25 6.84
C TYR A 5 19.19 19.48 6.22
N PHE A 6 19.24 19.25 4.91
CA PHE A 6 18.21 18.50 4.19
C PHE A 6 18.25 17.01 4.57
N LEU A 7 19.45 16.42 4.61
CA LEU A 7 19.68 15.04 5.07
C LEU A 7 19.31 14.86 6.54
N SER A 8 19.63 15.82 7.41
CA SER A 8 19.26 15.76 8.83
C SER A 8 17.74 15.84 9.03
N MET A 9 17.01 16.60 8.21
CA MET A 9 15.56 16.70 8.31
C MET A 9 14.85 15.44 7.78
N LEU A 10 15.40 14.83 6.73
CA LEU A 10 14.89 13.56 6.18
C LEU A 10 14.98 12.42 7.22
N VAL A 11 16.08 12.32 7.97
CA VAL A 11 16.26 11.30 9.01
C VAL A 11 15.26 11.48 10.16
N ILE A 12 14.93 12.72 10.51
CA ILE A 12 13.95 13.05 11.56
C ILE A 12 12.53 12.65 11.11
N LEU A 13 12.18 12.89 9.85
CA LEU A 13 10.88 12.51 9.28
C LEU A 13 10.65 10.99 9.25
N VAL A 14 11.71 10.19 9.07
CA VAL A 14 11.61 8.72 9.09
C VAL A 14 11.51 8.16 10.52
N SER A 15 11.95 8.92 11.53
CA SER A 15 11.94 8.47 12.94
C SER A 15 10.68 8.86 13.71
N PHE A 16 9.93 9.87 13.24
CA PHE A 16 8.52 10.01 13.57
C PHE A 16 7.76 9.08 12.63
N GLY A 17 7.22 7.97 13.12
CA GLY A 17 6.47 6.99 12.33
C GLY A 17 5.14 7.54 11.80
N ILE A 18 5.18 8.61 11.01
CA ILE A 18 4.05 9.11 10.23
C ILE A 18 3.94 8.16 9.05
N SER A 19 3.17 7.08 9.22
CA SER A 19 2.72 6.29 8.07
C SER A 19 1.76 7.19 7.29
N PHE A 20 2.17 7.59 6.11
CA PHE A 20 1.25 8.14 5.13
C PHE A 20 0.77 6.95 4.31
N GLY A 21 -0.53 6.70 4.33
CA GLY A 21 -1.14 5.78 3.38
C GLY A 21 -0.72 6.16 1.97
N ALA A 22 -0.14 5.21 1.25
CA ALA A 22 0.20 5.41 -0.15
C ALA A 22 -1.08 5.34 -0.99
N VAL A 23 -1.09 6.02 -2.13
CA VAL A 23 -2.13 5.79 -3.14
C VAL A 23 -1.59 4.72 -4.09
N CYS A 24 -2.21 3.54 -4.06
CA CYS A 24 -1.92 2.43 -4.96
C CYS A 24 -3.04 2.29 -5.99
N ASN A 25 -2.69 2.31 -7.27
CA ASN A 25 -3.62 1.99 -8.35
C ASN A 25 -3.36 0.56 -8.82
N SER A 26 -4.43 -0.19 -9.04
CA SER A 26 -4.29 -1.48 -9.71
C SER A 26 -4.21 -1.29 -11.22
N THR A 27 -3.26 -1.99 -11.83
CA THR A 27 -2.96 -1.91 -13.27
C THR A 27 -3.64 -3.01 -14.07
N ASP A 28 -4.11 -4.08 -13.42
CA ASP A 28 -4.77 -5.22 -14.07
C ASP A 28 -5.73 -5.96 -13.10
N SER A 29 -6.57 -6.84 -13.64
CA SER A 29 -7.35 -7.80 -12.84
C SER A 29 -6.43 -8.82 -12.18
N GLY A 30 -6.75 -9.23 -10.96
CA GLY A 30 -5.95 -10.24 -10.28
C GLY A 30 -6.34 -10.48 -8.83
N TYR A 31 -5.41 -11.03 -8.07
CA TYR A 31 -5.58 -11.24 -6.64
C TYR A 31 -4.98 -10.08 -5.85
N TRP A 32 -5.63 -9.70 -4.74
CA TRP A 32 -5.17 -8.61 -3.87
C TRP A 32 -3.72 -8.77 -3.42
N ASP A 33 -3.31 -10.00 -3.07
CA ASP A 33 -1.98 -10.36 -2.59
C ASP A 33 -0.90 -10.40 -3.68
N ASN A 34 -1.25 -10.19 -4.94
CA ASN A 34 -0.29 -10.14 -6.03
C ASN A 34 0.33 -8.74 -6.14
N SER A 35 1.56 -8.55 -5.68
CA SER A 35 2.25 -7.25 -5.77
C SER A 35 2.44 -6.73 -7.20
N SER A 36 2.45 -7.60 -8.21
CA SER A 36 2.73 -7.21 -9.60
C SER A 36 1.61 -6.44 -10.29
N ILE A 37 0.40 -6.44 -9.74
CA ILE A 37 -0.75 -5.68 -10.29
C ILE A 37 -0.91 -4.30 -9.66
N TRP A 38 -0.04 -3.93 -8.72
CA TRP A 38 -0.08 -2.66 -8.01
C TRP A 38 1.06 -1.76 -8.48
N ASP A 39 0.74 -0.52 -8.86
CA ASP A 39 1.76 0.45 -9.31
C ASP A 39 2.74 0.86 -8.20
N CYS A 40 2.32 0.73 -6.94
CA CYS A 40 3.16 0.92 -5.76
C CYS A 40 4.12 -0.25 -5.52
N GLY A 41 4.04 -1.33 -6.31
CA GLY A 41 4.97 -2.47 -6.29
C GLY A 41 4.78 -3.43 -5.11
N ALA A 42 3.74 -3.25 -4.31
CA ALA A 42 3.40 -4.07 -3.16
C ALA A 42 1.88 -4.22 -3.03
N SER A 43 1.43 -5.25 -2.32
CA SER A 43 0.02 -5.35 -1.92
C SER A 43 -0.32 -4.21 -0.96
N PRO A 44 -1.41 -3.46 -1.19
CA PRO A 44 -1.85 -2.42 -0.27
C PRO A 44 -2.19 -2.98 1.12
N SER A 45 -1.89 -2.18 2.13
CA SER A 45 -2.18 -2.39 3.55
C SER A 45 -3.43 -1.61 3.98
N GLY A 46 -3.85 -1.78 5.24
CA GLY A 46 -5.09 -1.17 5.76
C GLY A 46 -5.10 0.37 5.81
N GLU A 47 -3.94 1.01 5.70
CA GLU A 47 -3.82 2.49 5.72
C GLU A 47 -3.73 3.10 4.32
N ASP A 48 -3.56 2.26 3.29
CA ASP A 48 -3.36 2.70 1.92
C ASP A 48 -4.69 3.04 1.23
N ILE A 49 -4.64 4.01 0.32
CA ILE A 49 -5.76 4.35 -0.55
C ILE A 49 -5.62 3.55 -1.84
N VAL A 50 -6.66 2.80 -2.19
CA VAL A 50 -6.63 1.88 -3.32
C VAL A 50 -7.61 2.31 -4.40
N ASN A 51 -7.13 2.48 -5.63
CA ASN A 51 -7.96 2.77 -6.80
C ASN A 51 -8.02 1.57 -7.75
N ILE A 52 -9.22 1.02 -7.93
CA ILE A 52 -9.51 -0.09 -8.85
C ILE A 52 -10.40 0.45 -9.97
N ILE A 53 -9.84 0.63 -11.17
CA ILE A 53 -10.52 1.30 -12.29
C ILE A 53 -10.61 0.37 -13.51
N ASN A 54 -11.83 0.02 -13.91
CA ASN A 54 -12.13 -0.78 -15.12
C ASN A 54 -11.59 -2.23 -15.12
N HIS A 55 -11.45 -2.87 -13.96
CA HIS A 55 -11.04 -4.27 -13.85
C HIS A 55 -11.55 -4.91 -12.55
N THR A 56 -11.34 -6.22 -12.40
CA THR A 56 -11.87 -7.00 -11.26
C THR A 56 -10.75 -7.38 -10.29
N MET A 57 -11.00 -7.19 -9.00
CA MET A 57 -10.11 -7.63 -7.93
C MET A 57 -10.68 -8.84 -7.20
N THR A 58 -9.87 -9.89 -7.07
CA THR A 58 -10.23 -11.12 -6.36
C THR A 58 -9.59 -11.12 -4.98
N ILE A 59 -10.42 -11.27 -3.95
CA ILE A 59 -9.98 -11.40 -2.57
C ILE A 59 -10.33 -12.82 -2.12
N ARG A 60 -9.35 -13.57 -1.61
CA ARG A 60 -9.60 -14.90 -1.05
C ARG A 60 -10.11 -14.74 0.38
N ASN A 61 -11.37 -15.09 0.60
CA ASN A 61 -11.92 -15.19 1.94
C ASN A 61 -11.38 -16.46 2.61
N ASN A 62 -10.68 -16.32 3.73
CA ASN A 62 -10.41 -17.46 4.60
C ASN A 62 -11.67 -17.77 5.39
N ALA A 63 -12.50 -18.67 4.84
CA ALA A 63 -13.83 -19.00 5.39
C ALA A 63 -13.82 -19.45 6.87
N GLU A 64 -12.67 -19.88 7.39
CA GLU A 64 -12.52 -20.24 8.81
C GLU A 64 -12.56 -19.04 9.75
N ALA A 65 -12.20 -17.84 9.28
CA ALA A 65 -12.08 -16.66 10.12
C ALA A 65 -13.37 -15.83 10.23
N GLY A 66 -14.38 -16.11 9.38
CA GLY A 66 -15.67 -15.40 9.38
C GLY A 66 -15.56 -13.91 9.00
N ASN A 67 -14.38 -13.46 8.56
CA ASN A 67 -14.08 -12.10 8.16
C ASN A 67 -13.30 -12.08 6.83
N ILE A 68 -13.48 -11.01 6.05
CA ILE A 68 -12.66 -10.72 4.87
C ILE A 68 -11.69 -9.63 5.30
N THR A 69 -10.40 -9.97 5.41
CA THR A 69 -9.34 -9.00 5.68
C THR A 69 -8.72 -8.56 4.36
N LEU A 70 -8.62 -7.25 4.13
CA LEU A 70 -7.92 -6.65 3.01
C LEU A 70 -6.58 -6.13 3.51
N GLY A 71 -5.49 -6.79 3.10
CA GLY A 71 -4.14 -6.46 3.60
C GLY A 71 -3.89 -6.92 5.03
N ASN A 72 -2.61 -6.96 5.41
CA ASN A 72 -2.13 -7.31 6.75
C ASN A 72 -2.01 -6.07 7.63
#